data_AF-A0A933MGA0-F1
#
_entry.id   AF-A0A933MGA0-F1
#
_cell.length_a   1.000
_cell.length_b   1.000
_cell.length_c   1.000
_cell.angle_alpha   90.00
_cell.angle_beta   90.00
_cell.angle_gamma   90.00
#
_symmetry.space_group_name_H-M   'P 1'
#
loop_
_entity.id
_entity.type
_entity.pdbx_description
1 polymer ?
#
loop_
_entity_poly.entity_id
_entity_poly.type
_entity_poly.pdbx_seq_one_letter_code
_entity_poly.pdbx_strand_id
1 'polypeptide(L)'
;KEAISMSKDLLTTVEVMHKAIKMLKEKNYSHVQEYCIEINRLENRVDRDFRDALGKLFDEIKDPILIIKWKEIYEHLENASDKCEDVANVMEAIVLKYA
;
A
#
# COMPACT_ATOMS: atom_id res chain seq x y z
N LYS A 1 7.80 -4.28 15.21
CA LYS A 1 8.11 -5.26 14.12
C LYS A 1 7.20 -4.99 12.92
N GLU A 2 5.99 -4.57 13.19
CA GLU A 2 4.91 -4.12 12.32
C GLU A 2 5.37 -3.04 11.35
N ALA A 3 6.01 -1.96 11.80
CA ALA A 3 6.54 -0.93 10.90
C ALA A 3 7.50 -1.48 9.83
N ILE A 4 8.36 -2.44 10.20
CA ILE A 4 9.28 -3.06 9.24
C ILE A 4 8.53 -3.95 8.24
N SER A 5 7.46 -4.63 8.68
CA SER A 5 6.56 -5.40 7.81
C SER A 5 5.90 -4.49 6.79
N MET A 6 5.22 -3.45 7.27
CA MET A 6 4.56 -2.44 6.43
C MET A 6 5.53 -1.78 5.44
N SER A 7 6.75 -1.40 5.88
CA SER A 7 7.75 -0.83 4.97
C SER A 7 8.21 -1.79 3.87
N LYS A 8 8.29 -3.10 4.16
CA LYS A 8 8.65 -4.11 3.15
C LYS A 8 7.53 -4.35 2.14
N ASP A 9 6.29 -4.41 2.62
CA ASP A 9 5.12 -4.54 1.75
C ASP A 9 4.94 -3.27 0.90
N LEU A 10 5.17 -2.08 1.46
CA LEU A 10 5.18 -0.83 0.70
C LEU A 10 6.26 -0.81 -0.38
N LEU A 11 7.49 -1.22 -0.06
CA LEU A 11 8.55 -1.34 -1.06
C LEU A 11 8.15 -2.29 -2.20
N THR A 12 7.60 -3.46 -1.84
CA THR A 12 7.10 -4.44 -2.82
C THR A 12 6.00 -3.84 -3.69
N THR A 13 5.08 -3.09 -3.09
CA THR A 13 3.99 -2.40 -3.79
C THR A 13 4.52 -1.40 -4.81
N VAL A 14 5.53 -0.61 -4.45
CA VAL A 14 6.18 0.34 -5.37
C VAL A 14 6.87 -0.37 -6.53
N GLU A 15 7.54 -1.51 -6.28
CA GLU A 15 8.16 -2.31 -7.34
C GLU A 15 7.13 -2.92 -8.32
N VAL A 16 5.99 -3.38 -7.80
CA VAL A 16 4.87 -3.88 -8.62
C VAL A 16 4.26 -2.74 -9.43
N MET A 17 4.00 -1.59 -8.81
CA MET A 17 3.49 -0.39 -9.47
C MET A 17 4.42 0.06 -10.61
N HIS A 18 5.74 0.02 -10.41
CA HIS A 18 6.69 0.34 -11.48
C HIS A 18 6.55 -0.61 -12.69
N LYS A 19 6.35 -1.91 -12.46
CA LYS A 19 6.10 -2.90 -13.53
C LYS A 19 4.77 -2.63 -14.24
N ALA A 20 3.72 -2.29 -13.50
CA ALA A 20 2.41 -1.93 -14.04
C ALA A 20 2.49 -0.73 -14.99
N ILE A 21 3.17 0.35 -14.58
CA ILE A 21 3.39 1.54 -15.41
C ILE A 21 4.13 1.20 -16.70
N LYS A 22 5.12 0.31 -16.63
CA LYS A 22 5.84 -0.18 -17.82
C LYS A 22 4.91 -0.92 -18.78
N MET A 23 4.08 -1.83 -18.29
CA MET A 23 3.10 -2.57 -19.12
C MET A 23 2.05 -1.64 -19.73
N LEU A 24 1.63 -0.61 -18.99
CA LEU A 24 0.70 0.39 -19.49
C LEU A 24 1.28 1.15 -20.69
N LYS A 25 2.57 1.54 -20.62
CA LYS A 25 3.29 2.18 -21.73
C LYS A 25 3.35 1.27 -22.97
N GLU A 26 3.50 -0.03 -22.78
CA GLU A 26 3.53 -1.04 -23.83
C GLU A 26 2.12 -1.43 -24.34
N LYS A 27 1.06 -0.83 -23.76
CA LYS A 27 -0.36 -1.13 -24.03
C LYS A 27 -0.73 -2.60 -23.78
N ASN A 28 -0.02 -3.25 -22.87
CA ASN A 28 -0.29 -4.63 -22.48
C ASN A 28 -1.29 -4.65 -21.31
N TYR A 29 -2.57 -4.37 -21.62
CA TYR A 29 -3.60 -4.09 -20.62
C TYR A 29 -3.95 -5.27 -19.71
N SER A 30 -3.83 -6.51 -20.17
CA SER A 30 -4.08 -7.69 -19.32
C SER A 30 -3.08 -7.77 -18.16
N HIS A 31 -1.79 -7.53 -18.44
CA HIS A 31 -0.76 -7.54 -17.41
C HIS A 31 -0.86 -6.32 -16.48
N VAL A 32 -1.35 -5.17 -16.97
CA VAL A 32 -1.66 -4.02 -16.09
C VAL A 32 -2.71 -4.41 -15.06
N GLN A 33 -3.78 -5.07 -15.48
CA GLN A 33 -4.85 -5.51 -14.58
C GLN A 33 -4.35 -6.52 -13.52
N GLU A 34 -3.51 -7.49 -13.91
CA GLU A 34 -2.89 -8.42 -12.96
C GLU A 34 -2.05 -7.70 -11.89
N TYR A 35 -1.29 -6.67 -12.28
CA TYR A 35 -0.52 -5.88 -11.32
C TYR A 35 -1.40 -4.99 -10.43
N CYS A 36 -2.51 -4.46 -10.93
CA CYS A 36 -3.46 -3.68 -10.11
C CYS A 36 -4.09 -4.56 -9.01
N ILE A 37 -4.48 -5.79 -9.36
CA ILE A 37 -4.97 -6.78 -8.37
C ILE A 37 -3.90 -7.07 -7.30
N GLU A 38 -2.63 -7.19 -7.69
CA GLU A 38 -1.54 -7.43 -6.74
C GLU A 38 -1.28 -6.22 -5.84
N ILE A 39 -1.37 -4.99 -6.36
CA ILE A 39 -1.27 -3.76 -5.55
C ILE A 39 -2.39 -3.73 -4.51
N ASN A 40 -3.64 -3.98 -4.91
CA ASN A 40 -4.78 -4.05 -4.00
C ASN A 40 -4.57 -5.13 -2.93
N ARG A 41 -4.01 -6.29 -3.29
CA ARG A 41 -3.72 -7.36 -2.31
C ARG A 41 -2.68 -6.93 -1.26
N LEU A 42 -1.65 -6.20 -1.68
CA LEU A 42 -0.59 -5.70 -0.81
C LEU A 42 -1.09 -4.57 0.09
N GLU A 43 -1.86 -3.63 -0.46
CA GLU A 43 -2.54 -2.58 0.31
C GLU A 43 -3.37 -3.20 1.44
N ASN A 44 -4.26 -4.14 1.11
CA ASN A 44 -5.11 -4.82 2.09
C ASN A 44 -4.30 -5.51 3.21
N ARG A 45 -3.05 -5.89 2.95
CA ARG A 45 -2.15 -6.44 3.97
C ARG A 45 -1.56 -5.34 4.84
N VAL A 46 -1.04 -4.26 4.25
CA VAL A 46 -0.55 -3.08 4.98
C VAL A 46 -1.65 -2.54 5.90
N ASP A 47 -2.88 -2.50 5.40
CA ASP A 47 -4.04 -1.97 6.09
C ASP A 47 -4.45 -2.82 7.31
N ARG A 48 -4.32 -4.16 7.21
CA ARG A 48 -4.46 -5.05 8.36
C ARG A 48 -3.34 -4.88 9.38
N ASP A 49 -2.08 -4.85 8.91
CA ASP A 49 -0.91 -4.67 9.77
C ASP A 49 -0.98 -3.33 10.52
N PHE A 50 -1.48 -2.27 9.86
CA PHE A 50 -1.73 -0.96 10.45
C PHE A 50 -2.72 -1.03 11.61
N ARG A 51 -3.89 -1.65 11.39
CA ARG A 51 -4.94 -1.78 12.42
C ARG A 51 -4.46 -2.59 13.61
N ASP A 52 -3.75 -3.69 13.36
CA ASP A 52 -3.17 -4.54 14.42
C ASP A 52 -2.07 -3.79 15.20
N ALA A 53 -1.24 -3.01 14.50
CA ALA A 53 -0.20 -2.20 15.13
C ALA A 53 -0.78 -1.09 16.01
N LEU A 54 -1.84 -0.43 15.54
CA LEU A 54 -2.59 0.57 16.30
C LEU A 54 -3.20 -0.02 17.56
N GLY A 55 -3.88 -1.17 17.46
CA GLY A 55 -4.47 -1.84 18.62
C GLY A 55 -3.42 -2.12 19.71
N LYS A 56 -2.32 -2.77 19.33
CA LYS A 56 -1.20 -3.05 20.24
C LYS A 56 -0.59 -1.77 20.83
N LEU A 57 -0.44 -0.71 20.01
CA LEU A 57 0.15 0.55 20.46
C LEU A 57 -0.64 1.15 21.63
N PHE A 58 -1.96 1.20 21.53
CA PHE A 58 -2.82 1.76 22.58
C PHE A 58 -2.99 0.82 23.79
N ASP A 59 -2.96 -0.50 23.58
CA ASP A 59 -3.08 -1.48 24.65
C ASP A 59 -1.81 -1.57 25.51
N GLU A 60 -0.63 -1.59 24.88
CA GLU A 60 0.64 -1.90 25.55
C GLU A 60 1.43 -0.66 25.98
N ILE A 61 1.45 0.41 25.19
CA ILE A 61 2.26 1.60 25.47
C ILE A 61 1.49 2.59 26.35
N LYS A 62 2.15 3.13 27.37
CA LYS A 62 1.54 4.10 28.32
C LYS A 62 2.11 5.51 28.21
N ASP A 63 3.28 5.68 27.60
CA ASP A 63 3.86 7.00 27.34
C ASP A 63 3.12 7.66 26.17
N PRO A 64 2.38 8.77 26.39
CA PRO A 64 1.64 9.45 25.34
C PRO A 64 2.54 10.02 24.23
N ILE A 65 3.78 10.39 24.54
CA ILE A 65 4.73 10.89 23.53
C ILE A 65 5.10 9.76 22.56
N LEU A 66 5.30 8.54 23.08
CA LEU A 66 5.59 7.37 22.24
C LEU A 66 4.36 6.94 21.43
N ILE A 67 3.16 7.03 22.00
CA ILE A 67 1.91 6.77 21.27
C ILE A 67 1.80 7.70 20.06
N ILE A 68 1.97 9.02 20.26
CA ILE A 68 1.89 9.99 19.16
C ILE A 68 2.91 9.67 18.07
N LYS A 69 4.18 9.46 18.43
CA LYS A 69 5.25 9.17 17.46
C LYS A 69 4.98 7.92 16.64
N TRP A 70 4.59 6.82 17.28
CA TRP A 70 4.35 5.57 16.56
C TRP A 70 3.07 5.61 15.73
N LYS A 71 2.02 6.27 16.23
CA LYS A 71 0.80 6.50 15.47
C LYS A 71 1.10 7.24 14.16
N GLU A 72 1.84 8.35 14.22
CA GLU A 72 2.22 9.11 13.02
C GLU A 72 3.03 8.27 12.02
N ILE A 73 3.99 7.46 12.51
CA ILE A 73 4.78 6.58 11.63
C ILE A 73 3.89 5.54 10.94
N TYR A 74 2.98 4.89 11.68
CA TYR A 74 2.07 3.91 11.11
C TYR A 74 1.11 4.53 10.10
N GLU A 75 0.55 5.70 10.41
CA GLU A 75 -0.31 6.44 9.49
C GLU A 75 0.45 6.86 8.23
N HIS A 76 1.70 7.30 8.33
CA HIS A 76 2.48 7.63 7.14
C HIS A 76 2.76 6.42 6.22
N LEU A 77 2.96 5.23 6.80
CA LEU A 77 3.17 4.01 6.02
C LEU A 77 1.89 3.54 5.32
N GLU A 78 0.75 3.58 6.01
CA GLU A 78 -0.56 3.25 5.44
C GLU A 78 -0.96 4.25 4.35
N ASN A 79 -0.85 5.56 4.61
CA ASN A 79 -1.13 6.59 3.61
C ASN A 79 -0.25 6.46 2.35
N ALA A 80 1.00 6.04 2.49
CA ALA A 80 1.87 5.79 1.35
C ALA A 80 1.43 4.56 0.52
N SER A 81 0.87 3.55 1.18
CA SER A 81 0.27 2.39 0.53
C SER A 81 -1.02 2.75 -0.20
N ASP A 82 -1.92 3.52 0.44
CA ASP A 82 -3.15 4.06 -0.16
C ASP A 82 -2.85 4.86 -1.44
N LYS A 83 -1.79 5.68 -1.44
CA LYS A 83 -1.38 6.40 -2.66
C LYS A 83 -0.90 5.48 -3.79
N CYS A 84 -0.41 4.28 -3.49
CA CYS A 84 -0.10 3.29 -4.52
C CYS A 84 -1.39 2.67 -5.09
N GLU A 85 -2.40 2.45 -4.25
CA GLU A 85 -3.74 2.01 -4.68
C GLU A 85 -4.41 3.04 -5.58
N ASP A 86 -4.36 4.33 -5.23
CA ASP A 86 -4.86 5.43 -6.07
C ASP A 86 -4.28 5.37 -7.49
N VAL A 87 -2.98 5.10 -7.61
CA VAL A 87 -2.33 4.94 -8.92
C VAL A 87 -2.84 3.70 -9.65
N ALA A 88 -3.04 2.57 -8.95
CA ALA A 88 -3.65 1.38 -9.53
C ALA A 88 -5.07 1.66 -10.05
N ASN A 89 -5.91 2.34 -9.27
CA ASN A 89 -7.26 2.75 -9.65
C ASN A 89 -7.26 3.61 -10.94
N VAL A 90 -6.31 4.54 -11.07
CA VAL A 90 -6.14 5.32 -12.31
C VAL A 90 -5.72 4.43 -13.48
N MET A 91 -4.80 3.49 -13.28
CA MET A 91 -4.38 2.56 -14.33
C MET A 91 -5.55 1.66 -14.78
N GLU A 92 -6.35 1.15 -13.85
CA GLU A 92 -7.55 0.36 -14.14
C GLU A 92 -8.57 1.17 -14.95
N ALA A 93 -8.81 2.43 -14.59
CA ALA A 93 -9.70 3.31 -15.36
C ALA A 93 -9.21 3.55 -16.80
N ILE A 94 -7.89 3.66 -16.99
CA ILE A 94 -7.29 3.74 -18.34
C ILE A 94 -7.53 2.42 -19.09
N VAL A 95 -7.23 1.28 -18.47
CA VAL A 95 -7.44 -0.05 -19.07
C VAL A 95 -8.91 -0.21 -19.49
N LEU A 96 -9.88 0.08 -18.63
CA LEU A 96 -11.31 -0.01 -18.95
C LEU A 96 -11.73 0.86 -20.14
N LYS A 97 -11.05 2.00 -20.35
CA LYS A 97 -11.35 2.91 -21.46
C LYS A 97 -10.78 2.42 -22.81
N TYR A 98 -9.70 1.65 -22.78
CA TYR A 98 -8.95 1.26 -24.00
C TYR A 98 -8.87 -0.25 -24.25
N ALA A 99 -9.45 -1.07 -23.36
CA ALA A 99 -9.61 -2.51 -23.52
C ALA A 99 -10.68 -2.87 -24.56
#